data_AF-A0A7C7ELG0-F1
#
_entry.id   AF-A0A7C7ELG0-F1
#
_cell.length_a   1.000
_cell.length_b   1.000
_cell.length_c   1.000
_cell.angle_alpha   90.00
_cell.angle_beta   90.00
_cell.angle_gamma   90.00
#
_symmetry.space_group_name_H-M   'P 1'
#
loop_
_entity.id
_entity.type
_entity.pdbx_description
1 polymer ?
#
loop_
_entity_poly.entity_id
_entity_poly.type
_entity_poly.pdbx_seq_one_letter_code
_entity_poly.pdbx_strand_id
1 'polypeptide(L)' 'MMKRGKKYLEAIKLVDKTKKYSGLEAVDLAKKTSVTKFDATVEAAFRLNVDPRKADQNLRGAISLPHGTGKNVRV' A
#
# COMPACT_ATOMS: atom_id res chain seq x y z
N MET A 1 -1.09 -1.96 24.56
CA MET A 1 -0.57 -1.68 23.20
C MET A 1 -0.13 -3.00 22.58
N MET A 2 -0.69 -3.44 21.45
CA MET A 2 -0.38 -4.76 20.86
C MET A 2 1.13 -4.89 20.58
N LYS A 3 1.75 -5.96 21.07
CA LYS A 3 3.13 -6.31 20.75
C LYS A 3 3.21 -6.65 19.27
N ARG A 4 3.94 -5.84 18.50
CA ARG A 4 4.25 -6.10 17.10
C ARG A 4 5.48 -6.99 16.99
N GLY A 5 5.53 -7.84 15.96
CA GLY A 5 6.65 -8.74 15.72
C GLY A 5 7.97 -8.01 15.44
N LYS A 6 9.10 -8.65 15.73
CA LYS A 6 10.46 -8.06 15.59
C LYS A 6 10.72 -7.51 14.19
N LYS A 7 10.41 -8.30 13.16
CA LYS A 7 10.53 -7.94 11.74
C LYS A 7 9.76 -6.65 11.36
N TYR A 8 8.58 -6.47 11.93
CA TYR A 8 7.76 -5.28 11.69
C TYR A 8 8.36 -4.04 12.34
N LEU A 9 8.94 -4.19 13.54
CA LEU A 9 9.62 -3.09 14.23
C LEU A 9 10.89 -2.66 13.49
N GLU A 10 11.63 -3.59 12.89
CA GLU A 10 12.79 -3.29 12.05
C GLU A 10 12.38 -2.54 10.78
N ALA A 11 11.33 -3.00 10.10
CA ALA A 11 10.81 -2.32 8.91
C ALA A 11 10.35 -0.88 9.19
N ILE A 12 9.69 -0.62 10.33
CA ILE A 12 9.26 0.75 10.68
C ILE A 12 10.44 1.70 10.86
N LYS A 13 11.57 1.24 11.42
CA LYS A 13 12.73 2.12 11.65
C LYS A 13 13.28 2.72 10.37
N LEU A 14 13.08 2.03 9.24
CA LEU A 14 13.49 2.49 7.91
C LEU A 14 12.54 3.55 7.33
N VAL A 15 11.33 3.70 7.91
CA VAL A 15 10.29 4.60 7.40
C VAL A 15 10.13 5.80 8.33
N ASP A 16 10.60 6.96 7.87
CA ASP A 16 10.27 8.23 8.50
C ASP A 16 8.84 8.65 8.13
N LYS A 17 7.98 8.86 9.12
CA LYS A 17 6.58 9.26 8.93
C LYS A 17 6.39 10.76 8.65
N THR A 18 7.40 11.57 8.92
CA THR A 18 7.35 13.03 8.77
C THR A 18 7.82 13.47 7.39
N LYS A 19 8.65 12.65 6.74
CA LYS A 19 9.14 12.90 5.39
C LYS A 19 8.08 12.54 4.35
N LYS A 20 7.87 13.43 3.38
CA LYS A 20 7.12 13.13 2.15
C LYS A 20 8.08 12.51 1.15
N TYR A 21 7.91 11.24 0.84
CA TYR A 21 8.69 10.56 -0.19
C TYR A 21 8.11 10.86 -1.57
N SER A 22 8.99 11.00 -2.57
CA SER A 22 8.54 10.96 -3.97
C SER A 22 8.04 9.56 -4.34
N GLY A 23 7.24 9.44 -5.40
CA GLY A 23 6.65 8.15 -5.80
C GLY A 23 7.70 7.05 -6.06
N LEU A 24 8.84 7.40 -6.66
CA LEU A 24 9.92 6.44 -6.93
C LEU A 24 10.64 6.01 -5.64
N GLU A 25 10.95 6.95 -4.75
CA GLU A 25 11.57 6.64 -3.45
C GLU A 25 10.65 5.78 -2.58
N ALA A 26 9.34 6.05 -2.61
CA ALA A 26 8.35 5.27 -1.86
C ALA A 26 8.29 3.81 -2.34
N VAL A 27 8.37 3.57 -3.64
CA VAL A 27 8.36 2.21 -4.21
C VAL A 27 9.64 1.45 -3.87
N ASP A 28 10.80 2.10 -3.92
CA ASP A 28 12.08 1.49 -3.53
C ASP A 28 12.09 1.11 -2.04
N LEU A 29 11.60 2.02 -1.19
CA LEU A 29 11.47 1.79 0.25
C LEU A 29 10.47 0.67 0.55
N ALA A 30 9.33 0.62 -0.16
CA ALA A 30 8.34 -0.45 -0.01
C ALA A 30 8.95 -1.84 -0.28
N LYS A 31 9.78 -1.98 -1.33
CA LYS A 31 10.52 -3.21 -1.63
C LYS A 31 11.49 -3.59 -0.51
N LYS A 32 12.24 -2.62 0.04
CA LYS A 32 13.20 -2.85 1.14
C LYS A 32 12.53 -3.26 2.45
N THR A 33 11.30 -2.79 2.69
CA THR A 33 10.53 -3.16 3.88
C THR A 33 9.84 -4.52 3.77
N SER A 34 9.89 -5.17 2.61
CA SER A 34 9.34 -6.52 2.43
C SER A 34 10.20 -7.56 3.13
N VAL A 35 9.74 -8.04 4.28
CA VAL A 35 10.44 -9.07 5.09
C VAL A 35 10.01 -10.50 4.72
N THR A 36 9.15 -10.63 3.71
CA THR A 36 8.57 -11.90 3.27
C THR A 36 9.43 -12.54 2.19
N LYS A 37 9.49 -13.88 2.20
CA LYS A 37 10.23 -14.68 1.20
C LYS A 37 9.44 -14.99 -0.07
N PHE A 38 8.16 -14.61 -0.11
CA PHE A 38 7.24 -14.84 -1.21
C PHE A 38 6.89 -13.50 -1.88
N ASP A 39 6.26 -13.57 -3.05
CA ASP A 39 5.87 -12.40 -3.83
C ASP A 39 4.79 -11.58 -3.10
N ALA A 40 5.20 -10.42 -2.60
CA ALA A 40 4.39 -9.58 -1.73
C ALA A 40 3.55 -8.60 -2.55
N THR A 41 2.31 -8.36 -2.12
CA THR A 41 1.43 -7.38 -2.75
C THR A 41 1.70 -5.99 -2.18
N VAL A 42 1.83 -4.99 -3.05
CA VAL A 42 1.93 -3.59 -2.67
C VAL A 42 0.53 -2.98 -2.69
N GLU A 43 0.13 -2.33 -1.60
CA GLU A 43 -1.14 -1.63 -1.46
C GLU A 43 -0.91 -0.14 -1.25
N ALA A 44 -1.79 0.69 -1.79
CA ALA A 44 -1.79 2.13 -1.59
C ALA A 44 -3.07 2.56 -0.88
N ALA A 45 -2.94 3.17 0.29
CA ALA A 45 -4.05 3.67 1.08
C ALA A 45 -4.21 5.18 0.86
N PHE A 46 -5.37 5.60 0.37
CA PHE A 46 -5.72 6.99 0.18
C PHE A 46 -6.83 7.38 1.14
N ARG A 47 -6.61 8.45 1.91
CA ARG A 47 -7.66 9.04 2.74
C ARG A 47 -8.45 10.04 1.90
N LEU A 48 -9.66 9.66 1.54
CA LEU A 48 -10.60 10.51 0.82
C LEU A 48 -11.48 11.25 1.85
N ASN A 49 -11.77 12.52 1.63
CA ASN A 49 -12.68 13.32 2.47
C ASN A 49 -14.14 13.19 1.98
N VAL A 50 -14.59 11.96 1.74
CA VAL A 50 -15.97 11.65 1.32
C VAL A 50 -16.76 11.12 2.52
N ASP A 51 -18.05 11.45 2.59
CA ASP A 51 -18.97 10.93 3.59
C ASP A 51 -19.61 9.63 3.08
N PRO A 52 -19.25 8.46 3.63
CA PRO A 52 -19.78 7.18 3.17
C PRO A 52 -21.28 7.00 3.48
N ARG A 53 -21.89 7.88 4.29
CA ARG A 53 -23.34 7.84 4.57
C ARG A 53 -24.18 8.41 3.43
N LYS A 54 -23.58 9.20 2.53
CA LYS A 54 -24.23 9.76 1.35
C LYS A 54 -23.93 8.90 0.14
N ALA A 55 -24.96 8.29 -0.45
CA ALA A 55 -24.81 7.35 -1.57
C ALA A 55 -24.07 7.98 -2.78
N ASP A 56 -24.31 9.26 -3.06
CA ASP A 56 -23.68 10.00 -4.17
C ASP A 56 -22.17 10.23 -4.00
N GLN A 57 -21.65 10.07 -2.78
CA GLN A 57 -20.23 10.24 -2.48
C GLN A 57 -19.47 8.91 -2.42
N ASN A 58 -20.16 7.78 -2.64
CA ASN A 58 -19.52 6.48 -2.65
C ASN A 58 -18.78 6.25 -3.97
N LEU A 59 -17.46 6.15 -3.91
CA LEU A 59 -16.63 5.88 -5.09
C LEU A 59 -16.38 4.37 -5.21
N ARG A 60 -16.94 3.74 -6.24
CA ARG A 60 -16.63 2.36 -6.63
C ARG A 60 -16.26 2.34 -8.10
N GLY A 61 -14.99 2.10 -8.39
CA GLY A 61 -14.47 1.97 -9.75
C GLY A 61 -13.39 0.91 -9.82
N ALA A 62 -13.22 0.33 -11.00
CA ALA A 62 -12.08 -0.51 -11.33
C ALA A 62 -11.25 0.22 -12.39
N ILE A 63 -9.93 0.19 -12.25
CA ILE A 63 -9.02 0.76 -13.23
C ILE A 63 -8.12 -0.33 -13.78
N SER A 64 -7.89 -0.31 -15.08
CA SER A 64 -6.92 -1.19 -15.71
C SER A 64 -5.53 -0.60 -15.50
N LEU A 65 -4.63 -1.37 -14.88
CA LEU A 65 -3.25 -0.98 -14.67
C LEU A 65 -2.46 -1.20 -15.96
N PRO A 66 -1.60 -0.24 -16.40
CA PRO A 66 -0.85 -0.36 -17.65
C PRO A 66 0.14 -1.54 -17.67
N HIS A 67 0.56 -2.01 -16.49
CA HIS A 67 1.41 -3.19 -16.33
C HIS A 67 0.66 -4.41 -15.75
N GLY A 68 -0.67 -4.37 -15.72
CA GLY A 68 -1.51 -5.40 -15.11
C GLY A 68 -1.34 -5.49 -13.59
N THR A 69 -1.95 -6.51 -12.99
CA THR A 69 -1.91 -6.79 -11.54
C THR A 69 -0.96 -7.94 -11.17
N GLY A 70 -0.19 -8.45 -12.14
CA GLY A 70 0.74 -9.57 -11.93
C GLY A 70 0.07 -10.95 -11.75
N LYS A 71 -1.27 -11.03 -11.79
CA LYS A 71 -2.03 -12.28 -11.84
C LYS A 71 -2.76 -12.40 -13.17
N ASN A 72 -2.58 -13.53 -13.84
CA ASN A 72 -3.40 -13.89 -15.01
C ASN A 72 -4.82 -14.18 -14.54
N VAL A 73 -5.72 -13.21 -14.73
CA VAL A 73 -7.16 -13.40 -14.51
C VAL A 73 -7.69 -14.19 -15.72
N ARG A 74 -7.93 -15.49 -15.55
CA ARG A 74 -8.72 -16.27 -16.51
C ARG A 74 -10.19 -16.03 -16.21
N VAL A 75 -10.92 -15.58 -17.23
CA VAL A 75 -12.38 -15.46 -17.23
C VAL A 75 -13.00 -16.85 -17.41
#